data_AF-A0A815X2C4-F1
#
_entry.id   AF-A0A815X2C4-F1
#
_cell.length_a   1.000
_cell.length_b   1.000
_cell.length_c   1.000
_cell.angle_alpha   90.00
_cell.angle_beta   90.00
_cell.angle_gamma   90.00
#
_symmetry.space_group_name_H-M   'P 1'
#
loop_
_entity.id
_entity.type
_entity.pdbx_description
1 polymer ?
#
loop_
_entity_poly.entity_id
_entity_poly.type
_entity_poly.pdbx_seq_one_letter_code
_entity_poly.pdbx_strand_id
1 'polypeptide(L)'
;MEINILNCRLSNRISNNEYDFLLFLKDASSFSFLLDQNHWPDTFGDVNYTFPSSPSIPPQLSLLVKNVDLRLDFNEFSQEIKTRYPQVKNVIRLKNKFNNDIKLVKLELSSSTLREELLTKRKITVGYIVYDIDEYLAPAYILICSKCMGLGHFMKQCTQVKSTCRTCGECADDLKLHICSKIEKCVHCGQNHKSNSLRCHVVKSFKSELTRKLLSSNNRSSSSSTNTLNNMNNSNFKYLSSDFPPMPMPQFLPTNPNNTMLTKLDDLLGKITEVNNHLSNLELKYNRFEQFMTEKKENDLLVKENLNLLSEQSVEFQKDLVHHSLLIERHENLFMKLIIPMFEDLFGLIASQNQDKKGNILDPDLKLKLERYLIQMKKIKEGKYSIN
;
A
#
# COMPACT_ATOMS: atom_id res chain seq x y z
N MET A 1 -30.43 -5.19 3.34
CA MET A 1 -29.10 -4.83 3.87
C MET A 1 -29.34 -3.89 5.04
N GLU A 2 -28.75 -4.15 6.20
CA GLU A 2 -28.92 -3.30 7.40
C GLU A 2 -27.86 -2.19 7.39
N ILE A 3 -28.28 -0.93 7.52
CA ILE A 3 -27.40 0.23 7.47
C ILE A 3 -27.06 0.66 8.90
N ASN A 4 -25.79 0.52 9.29
CA ASN A 4 -25.34 0.82 10.64
C ASN A 4 -24.78 2.24 10.75
N ILE A 5 -25.65 3.17 11.15
CA ILE A 5 -25.28 4.56 11.42
C ILE A 5 -24.80 4.67 12.86
N LEU A 6 -23.54 5.06 13.05
CA LEU A 6 -22.93 5.28 14.37
C LEU A 6 -23.39 6.61 14.98
N ASN A 7 -23.42 7.67 14.16
CA ASN A 7 -23.79 9.02 14.60
C ASN A 7 -24.23 9.87 13.41
N CYS A 8 -25.16 10.80 13.62
CA CYS A 8 -25.50 11.85 12.67
C CYS A 8 -25.31 13.19 13.38
N ARG A 9 -24.52 14.10 12.79
CA ARG A 9 -24.24 15.42 13.37
C ARG A 9 -24.47 16.50 12.34
N LEU A 10 -25.06 17.60 12.79
CA LEU A 10 -25.06 18.84 12.03
C LEU A 10 -23.62 19.42 12.04
N SER A 11 -23.04 19.65 10.87
CA SER A 11 -21.69 20.21 10.71
C SER A 11 -21.70 21.71 10.97
N ASN A 12 -22.39 22.46 10.12
CA ASN A 12 -22.54 23.91 10.17
C ASN A 12 -23.84 24.31 9.44
N ARG A 13 -24.42 25.44 9.83
CA ARG A 13 -25.49 26.10 9.07
C ARG A 13 -24.81 27.01 8.05
N ILE A 14 -24.94 26.70 6.75
CA ILE A 14 -24.30 27.47 5.68
C ILE A 14 -25.09 28.78 5.44
N SER A 15 -26.42 28.69 5.46
CA SER A 15 -27.35 29.80 5.24
C SER A 15 -28.67 29.56 6.00
N ASN A 16 -29.64 30.49 5.93
CA ASN A 16 -30.88 30.36 6.69
C ASN A 16 -31.66 29.05 6.41
N ASN A 17 -31.46 28.42 5.24
CA ASN A 17 -32.17 27.20 4.82
C ASN A 17 -31.26 26.06 4.31
N GLU A 18 -29.93 26.18 4.41
CA GLU A 18 -29.00 25.10 4.01
C GLU A 18 -28.24 24.55 5.21
N TYR A 19 -28.25 23.22 5.33
CA TYR A 19 -27.71 22.48 6.46
C TYR A 19 -26.80 21.36 5.98
N ASP A 20 -25.59 21.31 6.53
CA ASP A 20 -24.67 20.21 6.29
C ASP A 20 -24.81 19.13 7.36
N PHE A 21 -25.10 17.91 6.95
CA PHE A 21 -25.14 16.74 7.83
C PHE A 21 -23.92 15.85 7.62
N LEU A 22 -23.28 15.47 8.73
CA LEU A 22 -22.19 14.50 8.79
C LEU A 22 -22.73 13.18 9.34
N LEU A 23 -22.74 12.17 8.48
CA LEU A 23 -23.11 10.80 8.82
C LEU A 23 -21.84 10.00 9.12
N PHE A 24 -21.74 9.53 10.36
CA PHE A 24 -20.69 8.63 10.79
C PHE A 24 -21.25 7.21 10.75
N LEU A 25 -20.62 6.37 9.94
CA LEU A 25 -21.04 5.00 9.72
C LEU A 25 -20.11 4.05 10.47
N LYS A 26 -20.67 2.94 10.95
CA LYS A 26 -19.91 1.95 11.72
C LYS A 26 -19.01 1.10 10.83
N ASP A 27 -19.52 0.74 9.65
CA ASP A 27 -18.92 -0.28 8.79
C ASP A 27 -18.68 0.24 7.37
N ALA A 28 -17.64 -0.29 6.71
CA ALA A 28 -17.29 0.06 5.33
C ALA A 28 -18.39 -0.31 4.32
N SER A 29 -19.14 -1.39 4.57
CA SER A 29 -20.24 -1.84 3.73
C SER A 29 -21.41 -0.84 3.75
N SER A 30 -21.76 -0.29 4.93
CA SER A 30 -22.78 0.76 5.03
C SER A 30 -22.33 2.05 4.36
N PHE A 31 -21.04 2.39 4.44
CA PHE A 31 -20.47 3.53 3.71
C PHE A 31 -20.55 3.36 2.19
N SER A 32 -20.15 2.18 1.70
CA SER A 32 -20.22 1.85 0.27
C SER A 32 -21.65 1.92 -0.26
N PHE A 33 -22.63 1.42 0.50
CA PHE A 33 -24.05 1.50 0.15
C PHE A 33 -24.56 2.94 0.05
N LEU A 34 -24.29 3.76 1.07
CA LEU A 34 -24.74 5.16 1.12
C LEU A 34 -23.95 6.10 0.20
N LEU A 35 -22.84 5.65 -0.37
CA LEU A 35 -22.07 6.44 -1.34
C LEU A 35 -22.73 6.44 -2.73
N ASP A 36 -23.53 5.44 -3.05
CA ASP A 36 -24.26 5.36 -4.31
C ASP A 36 -25.56 6.17 -4.23
N GLN A 37 -25.68 7.18 -5.10
CA GLN A 37 -26.83 8.10 -5.15
C GLN A 37 -28.13 7.39 -5.48
N ASN A 38 -28.07 6.25 -6.19
CA ASN A 38 -29.26 5.48 -6.54
C ASN A 38 -29.98 4.89 -5.33
N HIS A 39 -29.30 4.77 -4.19
CA HIS A 39 -29.91 4.27 -2.95
C HIS A 39 -30.59 5.37 -2.12
N TRP A 40 -30.51 6.63 -2.57
CA TRP A 40 -31.14 7.76 -1.90
C TRP A 40 -32.41 8.18 -2.62
N PRO A 41 -33.46 8.62 -1.89
CA PRO A 41 -34.70 9.11 -2.50
C PRO A 41 -34.44 10.42 -3.23
N ASP A 42 -35.14 10.77 -4.31
CA ASP A 42 -34.87 12.03 -5.04
C ASP A 42 -35.03 13.29 -4.18
N THR A 43 -35.94 13.25 -3.20
CA THR A 43 -36.15 14.31 -2.20
C THR A 43 -36.42 13.73 -0.81
N PHE A 44 -36.10 14.51 0.22
CA PHE A 44 -36.56 14.23 1.58
C PHE A 44 -37.73 15.16 1.91
N GLY A 45 -38.94 14.72 1.54
CA GLY A 45 -40.13 15.59 1.57
C GLY A 45 -39.99 16.71 0.54
N ASP A 46 -40.06 17.96 0.99
CA ASP A 46 -39.94 19.16 0.14
C ASP A 46 -38.48 19.69 0.04
N VAL A 47 -37.52 18.96 0.61
CA VAL A 47 -36.13 19.40 0.70
C VAL A 47 -35.26 18.63 -0.29
N ASN A 48 -34.53 19.38 -1.11
CA ASN A 48 -33.49 18.88 -1.99
C ASN A 48 -32.18 18.69 -1.22
N TYR A 49 -31.40 17.69 -1.60
CA TYR A 49 -30.08 17.45 -1.00
C TYR A 49 -29.05 17.25 -2.12
N THR A 50 -27.78 17.48 -1.78
CA THR A 50 -26.66 17.27 -2.69
C THR A 50 -25.55 16.54 -1.96
N PHE A 51 -24.77 15.73 -2.70
CA PHE A 51 -23.58 15.11 -2.16
C PHE A 51 -22.34 15.96 -2.46
N PRO A 52 -21.36 15.98 -1.54
CA PRO A 52 -20.05 16.53 -1.88
C PRO A 52 -19.43 15.71 -3.02
N SER A 53 -18.85 16.40 -4.00
CA SER A 53 -18.28 15.80 -5.21
C SER A 53 -17.10 14.85 -4.91
N SER A 54 -16.48 14.98 -3.73
CA SER A 54 -15.35 14.16 -3.27
C SER A 54 -15.55 13.78 -1.79
N PRO A 55 -16.34 12.73 -1.49
CA PRO A 55 -16.47 12.26 -0.12
C PRO A 55 -15.14 11.70 0.36
N SER A 56 -14.81 11.95 1.63
CA SER A 56 -13.61 11.40 2.26
C SER A 56 -13.74 9.89 2.40
N ILE A 57 -13.14 9.13 1.48
CA ILE A 57 -13.23 7.68 1.48
C ILE A 57 -12.48 7.13 2.70
N PRO A 58 -13.12 6.26 3.51
CA PRO A 58 -12.49 5.71 4.70
C PRO A 58 -11.26 4.86 4.32
N PRO A 59 -10.20 4.85 5.15
CA PRO A 59 -9.03 4.01 4.91
C PRO A 59 -9.34 2.52 4.72
N GLN A 60 -10.42 2.03 5.33
CA GLN A 60 -10.92 0.66 5.19
C GLN A 60 -11.31 0.31 3.76
N LEU A 61 -11.67 1.29 2.91
CA LEU A 61 -11.95 1.11 1.48
C LEU A 61 -10.76 1.53 0.60
N SER A 62 -9.57 1.67 1.19
CA SER A 62 -8.36 2.05 0.46
C SER A 62 -7.41 0.86 0.29
N LEU A 63 -6.69 0.86 -0.84
CA LEU A 63 -5.66 -0.12 -1.18
C LEU A 63 -4.34 0.58 -1.52
N LEU A 64 -3.24 -0.16 -1.44
CA LEU A 64 -1.90 0.32 -1.70
C LEU A 64 -1.27 -0.49 -2.85
N VAL A 65 -0.96 0.19 -3.94
CA VAL A 65 -0.22 -0.39 -5.06
C VAL A 65 1.27 -0.11 -4.87
N LYS A 66 2.08 -1.16 -4.90
CA LYS A 66 3.52 -1.10 -4.71
C LYS A 66 4.28 -0.98 -6.03
N ASN A 67 5.49 -0.46 -5.94
CA ASN A 67 6.49 -0.44 -7.02
C ASN A 67 6.07 0.29 -8.29
N VAL A 68 5.19 1.30 -8.18
CA VAL A 68 4.83 2.12 -9.34
C VAL A 68 5.99 3.05 -9.69
N ASP A 69 6.49 3.01 -10.92
CA ASP A 69 7.65 3.80 -11.35
C ASP A 69 7.36 5.31 -11.22
N LEU A 70 8.36 6.06 -10.78
CA LEU A 70 8.30 7.52 -10.64
C LEU A 70 8.33 8.22 -12.00
N ARG A 71 8.90 7.58 -13.02
CA ARG A 71 9.02 8.13 -14.39
C ARG A 71 7.73 7.99 -15.21
N LEU A 72 6.79 7.18 -14.73
CA LEU A 72 5.55 6.90 -15.43
C LEU A 72 4.59 8.09 -15.33
N ASP A 73 3.86 8.40 -16.41
CA ASP A 73 2.83 9.45 -16.39
C ASP A 73 1.69 9.04 -15.47
N PHE A 74 1.61 9.72 -14.32
CA PHE A 74 0.63 9.42 -13.29
C PHE A 74 -0.80 9.72 -13.75
N ASN A 75 -1.00 10.65 -14.67
CA ASN A 75 -2.33 10.96 -15.17
C ASN A 75 -2.86 9.83 -16.06
N GLU A 76 -2.02 9.32 -16.97
CA GLU A 76 -2.32 8.14 -17.79
C GLU A 76 -2.59 6.91 -16.91
N PHE A 77 -1.73 6.66 -15.92
CA PHE A 77 -1.94 5.59 -14.93
C PHE A 77 -3.28 5.70 -14.21
N SER A 78 -3.60 6.91 -13.74
CA SER A 78 -4.85 7.16 -13.03
C SER A 78 -6.06 6.95 -13.93
N GLN A 79 -5.97 7.33 -15.20
CA GLN A 79 -7.05 7.15 -16.16
C GLN A 79 -7.24 5.67 -16.48
N GLU A 80 -6.16 4.92 -16.72
CA GLU A 80 -6.28 3.49 -17.02
C GLU A 80 -6.88 2.70 -15.86
N ILE A 81 -6.43 2.98 -14.63
CA ILE A 81 -7.01 2.37 -13.42
C ILE A 81 -8.51 2.66 -13.32
N LYS A 82 -8.93 3.91 -13.55
CA LYS A 82 -10.34 4.30 -13.49
C LYS A 82 -11.17 3.66 -14.59
N THR A 83 -10.60 3.50 -15.79
CA THR A 83 -11.25 2.82 -16.91
C THR A 83 -11.44 1.33 -16.63
N ARG A 84 -10.42 0.66 -16.10
CA ARG A 84 -10.46 -0.78 -15.79
C ARG A 84 -11.31 -1.07 -14.55
N TYR A 85 -11.30 -0.17 -13.57
CA TYR A 85 -12.02 -0.30 -12.32
C TYR A 85 -12.84 0.99 -12.04
N PRO A 86 -14.06 1.11 -12.60
CA PRO A 86 -14.91 2.31 -12.44
C PRO A 86 -15.27 2.65 -10.99
N GLN A 87 -15.16 1.67 -10.09
CA GLN A 87 -15.40 1.80 -8.66
C GLN A 87 -14.21 2.43 -7.91
N VAL A 88 -13.07 2.67 -8.58
CA VAL A 88 -11.96 3.46 -8.04
C VAL A 88 -12.26 4.94 -8.27
N LYS A 89 -12.49 5.67 -7.18
CA LYS A 89 -12.82 7.10 -7.25
C LYS A 89 -11.55 7.95 -7.33
N ASN A 90 -10.59 7.68 -6.45
CA ASN A 90 -9.34 8.43 -6.36
C ASN A 90 -8.13 7.51 -6.49
N VAL A 91 -7.13 8.02 -7.20
CA VAL A 91 -5.80 7.42 -7.36
C VAL A 91 -4.82 8.48 -6.90
N ILE A 92 -4.09 8.21 -5.82
CA ILE A 92 -3.26 9.21 -5.14
C ILE A 92 -1.84 8.66 -5.00
N ARG A 93 -0.86 9.33 -5.61
CA ARG A 93 0.55 9.01 -5.37
C ARG A 93 0.95 9.51 -3.99
N LEU A 94 1.49 8.60 -3.17
CA LEU A 94 1.95 8.96 -1.83
C LEU A 94 3.26 9.74 -1.91
N LYS A 95 3.52 10.55 -0.88
CA LYS A 95 4.72 11.36 -0.73
C LYS A 95 5.45 11.01 0.56
N ASN A 96 6.77 11.19 0.56
CA ASN A 96 7.60 11.04 1.75
C ASN A 96 7.47 12.27 2.69
N LYS A 97 8.19 12.25 3.82
CA LYS A 97 8.22 13.37 4.78
C LYS A 97 8.78 14.68 4.20
N PHE A 98 9.53 14.59 3.11
CA PHE A 98 10.12 15.71 2.38
C PHE A 98 9.26 16.15 1.18
N ASN A 99 8.02 15.66 1.09
CA ASN A 99 7.07 15.96 0.02
C ASN A 99 7.50 15.45 -1.38
N ASN A 100 8.44 14.50 -1.45
CA ASN A 100 8.84 13.84 -2.69
C ASN A 100 7.94 12.62 -2.94
N ASP A 101 7.58 12.40 -4.20
CA ASP A 101 6.81 11.24 -4.62
C ASP A 101 7.54 9.93 -4.33
N ILE A 102 6.79 8.92 -3.90
CA ILE A 102 7.30 7.57 -3.64
C ILE A 102 6.63 6.56 -4.57
N LYS A 103 7.24 5.38 -4.70
CA LYS A 103 6.76 4.26 -5.52
C LYS A 103 5.50 3.56 -4.97
N LEU A 104 4.70 4.28 -4.20
CA LEU A 104 3.47 3.79 -3.58
C LEU A 104 2.30 4.66 -4.04
N VAL A 105 1.24 4.00 -4.52
CA VAL A 105 0.00 4.66 -4.93
C VAL A 105 -1.14 4.15 -4.09
N LYS A 106 -1.91 5.05 -3.50
CA LYS A 106 -3.13 4.77 -2.77
C LYS A 106 -4.31 4.77 -3.75
N LEU A 107 -5.10 3.71 -3.73
CA LEU A 107 -6.38 3.62 -4.43
C LEU A 107 -7.51 3.77 -3.43
N GLU A 108 -8.50 4.59 -3.74
CA GLU A 108 -9.70 4.75 -2.91
C GLU A 108 -10.92 4.20 -3.67
N LEU A 109 -11.57 3.20 -3.09
CA LEU A 109 -12.66 2.47 -3.72
C LEU A 109 -14.01 2.87 -3.14
N SER A 110 -15.04 2.86 -3.98
CA SER A 110 -16.43 3.04 -3.55
C SER A 110 -17.10 1.72 -3.14
N SER A 111 -16.51 0.57 -3.49
CA SER A 111 -17.09 -0.76 -3.26
C SER A 111 -16.25 -1.61 -2.32
N SER A 112 -16.88 -2.19 -1.29
CA SER A 112 -16.23 -3.16 -0.39
C SER A 112 -15.95 -4.49 -1.08
N THR A 113 -16.82 -4.92 -2.00
CA THR A 113 -16.70 -6.24 -2.66
C THR A 113 -15.50 -6.29 -3.59
N LEU A 114 -15.32 -5.26 -4.43
CA LEU A 114 -14.16 -5.15 -5.32
C LEU A 114 -12.86 -5.03 -4.52
N ARG A 115 -12.90 -4.31 -3.39
CA ARG A 115 -11.74 -4.19 -2.50
C ARG A 115 -11.28 -5.56 -1.99
N GLU A 116 -12.22 -6.38 -1.52
CA GLU A 116 -11.92 -7.75 -1.05
C GLU A 116 -11.42 -8.65 -2.19
N GLU A 117 -12.00 -8.53 -3.39
CA GLU A 117 -11.56 -9.26 -4.58
C GLU A 117 -10.10 -8.92 -4.94
N LEU A 118 -9.77 -7.62 -5.00
CA LEU A 118 -8.43 -7.14 -5.32
C LEU A 118 -7.41 -7.52 -4.23
N LEU A 119 -7.80 -7.49 -2.95
CA LEU A 119 -6.97 -7.96 -1.85
C LEU A 119 -6.73 -9.47 -1.88
N THR A 120 -7.73 -10.25 -2.30
CA THR A 120 -7.59 -11.71 -2.44
C THR A 120 -6.63 -12.05 -3.57
N LYS A 121 -6.73 -11.33 -4.70
CA LYS A 121 -5.83 -11.50 -5.86
C LYS A 121 -4.42 -10.96 -5.59
N ARG A 122 -4.26 -9.98 -4.70
CA ARG A 122 -3.01 -9.26 -4.36
C ARG A 122 -2.27 -8.65 -5.55
N LYS A 123 -2.89 -8.58 -6.72
CA LYS A 123 -2.28 -8.15 -7.97
C LYS A 123 -3.27 -7.34 -8.80
N ILE A 124 -2.77 -6.26 -9.41
CA ILE A 124 -3.49 -5.45 -10.38
C ILE A 124 -2.64 -5.30 -11.63
N THR A 125 -3.28 -5.44 -12.79
CA THR A 125 -2.62 -5.19 -14.07
C THR A 125 -2.95 -3.78 -14.50
N VAL A 126 -1.95 -3.03 -14.98
CA VAL A 126 -2.10 -1.72 -15.63
C VAL A 126 -1.15 -1.72 -16.83
N GLY A 127 -1.70 -1.52 -18.02
CA GLY A 127 -1.07 -1.79 -19.31
C GLY A 127 -0.65 -3.26 -19.41
N TYR A 128 0.64 -3.46 -19.63
CA TYR A 128 1.30 -4.77 -19.67
C TYR A 128 2.09 -5.08 -18.40
N ILE A 129 1.92 -4.28 -17.34
CA ILE A 129 2.66 -4.41 -16.08
C ILE A 129 1.72 -4.90 -14.97
N VAL A 130 2.20 -5.87 -14.19
CA VAL A 130 1.50 -6.39 -13.02
C VAL A 130 2.11 -5.77 -11.77
N TYR A 131 1.28 -5.15 -10.94
CA TYR A 131 1.66 -4.54 -9.68
C TYR A 131 1.10 -5.32 -8.50
N ASP A 132 1.85 -5.36 -7.41
CA ASP A 132 1.40 -5.93 -6.15
C ASP A 132 0.50 -4.95 -5.40
N ILE A 133 -0.59 -5.48 -4.83
CA ILE A 133 -1.53 -4.75 -4.00
C ILE A 133 -1.45 -5.24 -2.56
N ASP A 134 -1.42 -4.28 -1.65
CA ASP A 134 -1.56 -4.47 -0.22
C ASP A 134 -2.75 -3.68 0.33
N GLU A 135 -3.19 -4.06 1.53
CA GLU A 135 -4.14 -3.26 2.30
C GLU A 135 -3.52 -1.91 2.69
N TYR A 136 -4.28 -0.83 2.49
CA TYR A 136 -3.87 0.47 3.00
C TYR A 136 -4.15 0.56 4.50
N LEU A 137 -3.08 0.66 5.28
CA LEU A 137 -3.19 0.85 6.73
C LEU A 137 -2.88 2.29 7.07
N ALA A 138 -3.93 3.05 7.37
CA ALA A 138 -3.78 4.42 7.81
C ALA A 138 -2.87 4.47 9.06
N PRO A 139 -1.97 5.46 9.16
CA PRO A 139 -1.18 5.65 10.37
C PRO A 139 -2.10 5.80 11.57
N ALA A 140 -1.98 4.89 12.54
CA ALA A 140 -2.83 4.93 13.72
C ALA A 140 -2.63 6.26 14.46
N TYR A 141 -3.73 6.97 14.71
CA TYR A 141 -3.70 8.15 15.57
C TYR A 141 -3.56 7.69 17.01
N ILE A 142 -2.54 8.22 17.69
CA ILE A 142 -2.35 7.94 19.11
C ILE A 142 -3.22 8.92 19.88
N LEU A 143 -4.13 8.38 20.65
CA LEU A 143 -4.91 9.18 21.57
C LEU A 143 -4.00 9.63 22.72
N ILE A 144 -3.85 10.94 22.90
CA ILE A 144 -3.13 11.54 24.04
C ILE A 144 -4.16 12.28 24.88
N CYS A 145 -4.28 11.90 26.14
CA CYS A 145 -5.23 12.49 27.08
C CYS A 145 -4.87 13.96 27.32
N SER A 146 -5.83 14.88 27.11
CA SER A 146 -5.62 16.31 27.36
C SER A 146 -5.49 16.67 28.84
N LYS A 147 -5.83 15.76 29.75
CA LYS A 147 -5.73 15.98 31.21
C LYS A 147 -4.37 15.56 31.76
N CYS A 148 -3.98 14.30 31.61
CA CYS A 148 -2.74 13.77 32.20
C CYS A 148 -1.59 13.64 31.18
N MET A 149 -1.81 13.99 29.91
CA MET A 149 -0.90 13.75 28.79
C MET A 149 -0.55 12.26 28.57
N GLY A 150 -1.27 11.33 29.21
CA GLY A 150 -1.09 9.88 29.05
C GLY A 150 -1.56 9.36 27.69
N LEU A 151 -1.00 8.24 27.25
CA LEU A 151 -1.37 7.59 25.99
C LEU A 151 -2.62 6.70 26.15
N GLY A 152 -3.43 6.58 25.11
CA GLY A 152 -4.42 5.50 24.95
C GLY A 152 -5.80 5.71 25.59
N HIS A 153 -6.12 6.88 26.15
CA HIS A 153 -7.42 7.12 26.77
C HIS A 153 -7.93 8.56 26.60
N PHE A 154 -9.25 8.73 26.64
CA PHE A 154 -9.89 10.04 26.59
C PHE A 154 -9.87 10.73 27.95
N MET A 155 -9.95 12.06 27.97
CA MET A 155 -10.05 12.85 29.20
C MET A 155 -11.18 12.38 30.12
N LYS A 156 -12.32 11.95 29.57
CA LYS A 156 -13.47 11.44 30.32
C LYS A 156 -13.22 10.10 31.03
N GLN A 157 -12.25 9.34 30.53
CA GLN A 157 -11.84 8.03 31.08
C GLN A 157 -10.55 8.16 31.91
N CYS A 158 -10.08 9.39 32.13
CA CYS A 158 -8.87 9.63 32.91
C CYS A 158 -9.19 9.51 34.41
N THR A 159 -8.50 8.60 35.09
CA THR A 159 -8.61 8.40 36.54
C THR A 159 -7.79 9.42 37.34
N GLN A 160 -6.93 10.21 36.69
CA GLN A 160 -6.13 11.22 37.38
C GLN A 160 -7.00 12.40 37.80
N VAL A 161 -6.87 12.77 39.08
CA VAL A 161 -7.57 13.93 39.65
C VAL A 161 -6.88 15.23 39.18
N LYS A 162 -5.54 15.25 39.24
CA LYS A 162 -4.70 16.37 38.81
C LYS A 162 -4.52 16.40 37.30
N SER A 163 -4.27 17.58 36.78
CA SER A 163 -4.02 17.81 35.36
C SER A 163 -2.54 18.13 35.14
N THR A 164 -1.96 17.63 34.06
CA THR A 164 -0.53 17.75 33.77
C THR A 164 -0.30 18.84 32.74
N CYS A 165 0.64 19.74 33.03
CA CYS A 165 1.03 20.80 32.10
C CYS A 165 1.66 20.21 30.84
N ARG A 166 1.17 20.65 29.66
CA ARG A 166 1.67 20.19 28.35
C ARG A 166 3.14 20.56 28.10
N THR A 167 3.60 21.64 28.71
CA THR A 167 4.94 22.21 28.47
C THR A 167 5.94 21.65 29.47
N CYS A 168 5.75 21.84 30.78
CA CYS A 168 6.73 21.41 31.78
C CYS A 168 6.50 19.99 32.34
N GLY A 169 5.37 19.35 32.01
CA GLY A 169 5.07 17.99 32.47
C GLY A 169 4.76 17.88 33.97
N GLU A 170 4.59 19.00 34.68
CA GLU A 170 4.25 19.03 36.10
C GLU A 170 2.74 18.87 36.31
N CYS A 171 2.35 18.19 37.40
CA CYS A 171 0.96 18.00 37.78
C CYS A 171 0.46 19.17 38.63
N ALA A 172 -0.67 19.76 38.24
CA ALA A 172 -1.35 20.85 38.92
C ALA A 172 -2.83 20.52 39.13
N ASP A 173 -3.40 21.01 40.24
CA ASP A 173 -4.83 20.87 40.53
C ASP A 173 -5.66 21.79 39.61
N ASP A 174 -5.15 22.99 39.31
CA ASP A 174 -5.70 23.88 38.28
C ASP A 174 -4.58 24.38 37.36
N LEU A 175 -4.69 24.12 36.05
CA LEU A 175 -3.73 24.61 35.04
C LEU A 175 -3.74 26.14 34.92
N LYS A 176 -4.81 26.82 35.34
CA LYS A 176 -4.89 28.30 35.27
C LYS A 176 -4.05 28.99 36.34
N LEU A 177 -3.85 28.35 37.48
CA LEU A 177 -3.06 28.85 38.60
C LEU A 177 -1.63 28.31 38.62
N HIS A 178 -1.29 27.45 37.65
CA HIS A 178 0.00 26.80 37.57
C HIS A 178 1.09 27.75 37.04
N ILE A 179 2.12 27.96 37.85
CA ILE A 179 3.34 28.67 37.45
C ILE A 179 4.18 27.72 36.60
N CYS A 180 4.03 27.83 35.28
CA CYS A 180 4.75 26.98 34.34
C CYS A 180 6.24 27.37 34.29
N SER A 181 7.11 26.39 34.57
CA SER A 181 8.56 26.51 34.44
C SER A 181 9.04 26.84 33.01
N LYS A 182 8.16 26.82 32.00
CA LYS A 182 8.40 27.04 30.55
C LYS A 182 9.45 26.15 29.88
N ILE A 183 10.20 25.37 30.64
CA ILE A 183 11.11 24.34 30.16
C ILE A 183 10.25 23.22 29.58
N GLU A 184 10.46 22.88 28.31
CA GLU A 184 9.72 21.77 27.70
C GLU A 184 10.22 20.45 28.29
N LYS A 185 9.32 19.65 28.86
CA LYS A 185 9.66 18.34 29.40
C LYS A 185 8.58 17.34 29.05
N CYS A 186 8.97 16.28 28.36
CA CYS A 186 8.06 15.23 27.97
C CYS A 186 7.70 14.34 29.17
N VAL A 187 6.41 14.16 29.44
CA VAL A 187 5.91 13.26 30.50
C VAL A 187 6.29 11.80 30.24
N HIS A 188 6.49 11.41 28.97
CA HIS A 188 6.76 10.03 28.59
C HIS A 188 8.25 9.65 28.65
N CYS A 189 9.14 10.55 28.24
CA CYS A 189 10.57 10.24 28.12
C CYS A 189 11.50 11.20 28.89
N GLY A 190 10.95 12.21 29.56
CA GLY A 190 11.71 13.20 30.32
C GLY A 190 12.55 14.18 29.51
N GLN A 191 12.58 14.07 28.18
CA GLN A 191 13.42 14.88 27.28
C GLN A 191 12.83 16.27 27.00
N ASN A 192 13.69 17.16 26.47
CA ASN A 192 13.36 18.56 26.17
C ASN A 192 12.52 18.70 24.89
N HIS A 193 11.25 18.30 24.98
CA HIS A 193 10.22 18.56 23.99
C HIS A 193 8.83 18.37 24.60
N LYS A 194 7.81 18.95 23.97
CA LYS A 194 6.39 18.77 24.37
C LYS A 194 5.99 17.29 24.40
N SER A 195 5.12 16.92 25.33
CA SER A 195 4.63 15.53 25.50
C SER A 195 3.91 14.98 24.27
N ASN A 196 3.28 15.85 23.47
CA ASN A 196 2.61 15.47 22.23
C ASN A 196 3.49 15.54 20.97
N SER A 197 4.80 15.78 21.14
CA SER A 197 5.72 15.87 20.01
C SER A 197 5.94 14.51 19.36
N LEU A 198 5.86 14.47 18.03
CA LEU A 198 6.23 13.31 17.20
C LEU A 198 7.73 12.95 17.30
N ARG A 199 8.54 13.80 17.95
CA ARG A 199 9.96 13.55 18.24
C ARG A 199 10.16 12.57 19.42
N CYS A 200 9.13 12.33 20.23
CA CYS A 200 9.22 11.42 21.36
C CYS A 200 9.35 9.96 20.91
N HIS A 201 10.43 9.29 21.31
CA HIS A 201 10.66 7.88 20.96
C HIS A 201 9.61 6.94 21.59
N VAL A 202 9.13 7.24 22.80
CA VAL A 202 8.06 6.46 23.48
C VAL A 202 6.76 6.54 22.69
N VAL A 203 6.36 7.74 22.27
CA VAL A 203 5.18 7.97 21.44
C VAL A 203 5.34 7.26 20.08
N LYS A 204 6.53 7.34 19.47
CA LYS A 204 6.83 6.64 18.21
C LYS A 204 6.72 5.11 18.34
N SER A 205 7.24 4.55 19.44
CA SER A 205 7.17 3.11 19.71
C SER A 205 5.73 2.65 19.93
N PHE A 206 4.96 3.36 20.75
CA PHE A 206 3.55 3.08 20.99
C PHE A 206 2.73 3.14 19.68
N LYS A 207 3.01 4.12 18.82
CA LYS A 207 2.42 4.20 17.47
C LYS A 207 2.69 2.93 16.66
N SER A 208 3.97 2.53 16.61
CA SER A 208 4.40 1.38 15.83
C SER A 208 3.79 0.07 16.35
N GLU A 209 3.62 -0.07 17.67
CA GLU A 209 2.96 -1.21 18.27
C GLU A 209 1.46 -1.23 17.98
N LEU A 210 0.79 -0.08 18.06
CA LEU A 210 -0.63 0.02 17.69
C LEU A 210 -0.84 -0.32 16.21
N THR A 211 0.03 0.19 15.33
CA THR A 211 0.04 -0.18 13.90
C THR A 211 0.33 -1.66 13.70
N ARG A 212 1.28 -2.25 14.45
CA ARG A 212 1.60 -3.69 14.40
C ARG A 212 0.45 -4.57 14.89
N LYS A 213 -0.29 -4.16 15.93
CA LYS A 213 -1.49 -4.86 16.40
C LYS A 213 -2.59 -4.83 15.36
N LEU A 214 -2.82 -3.68 14.73
CA LEU A 214 -3.77 -3.57 13.62
C LEU A 214 -3.36 -4.45 12.41
N LEU A 215 -2.07 -4.47 12.06
CA LEU A 215 -1.49 -5.37 11.06
C LEU A 215 -1.68 -6.85 11.39
N SER A 216 -1.46 -7.23 12.65
CA SER A 216 -1.45 -8.64 13.08
C SER A 216 -2.86 -9.22 13.24
N SER A 217 -3.85 -8.40 13.61
CA SER A 217 -5.23 -8.83 13.76
C SER A 217 -5.87 -9.24 12.43
N ASN A 218 -5.45 -8.67 11.30
CA ASN A 218 -5.98 -9.04 9.97
C ASN A 218 -5.44 -10.38 9.43
N ASN A 219 -4.37 -10.94 10.00
CA ASN A 219 -3.80 -12.22 9.55
C ASN A 219 -4.43 -13.45 10.25
N ARG A 220 -5.45 -13.27 11.11
CA ARG A 220 -6.12 -14.38 11.84
C ARG A 220 -7.43 -14.87 11.20
N SER A 221 -7.68 -14.53 9.94
CA SER A 221 -8.89 -14.96 9.23
C SER A 221 -8.62 -16.12 8.27
N SER A 222 -8.06 -17.24 8.74
CA SER A 222 -8.16 -18.56 8.08
C SER A 222 -7.69 -19.66 9.03
N SER A 223 -8.51 -20.70 9.18
CA SER A 223 -8.25 -22.00 9.84
C SER A 223 -8.33 -22.07 11.37
N SER A 224 -9.51 -22.45 11.87
CA SER A 224 -9.76 -23.66 12.68
C SER A 224 -10.86 -23.43 13.71
N SER A 225 -12.04 -23.88 13.33
CA SER A 225 -13.19 -24.16 14.17
C SER A 225 -12.86 -25.21 15.23
N THR A 226 -13.19 -24.92 16.49
CA THR A 226 -13.78 -25.90 17.41
C THR A 226 -14.62 -25.16 18.45
N ASN A 227 -15.93 -25.24 18.22
CA ASN A 227 -17.04 -25.28 19.17
C ASN A 227 -16.80 -24.78 20.61
N THR A 228 -17.43 -23.65 20.95
CA THR A 228 -18.46 -23.71 22.00
C THR A 228 -19.54 -22.67 21.74
N LEU A 229 -20.77 -23.19 21.63
CA LEU A 229 -22.02 -22.46 21.49
C LEU A 229 -22.30 -21.68 22.79
N ASN A 230 -22.65 -20.40 22.69
CA ASN A 230 -23.83 -19.87 23.37
C ASN A 230 -24.24 -18.50 22.83
N ASN A 231 -25.42 -18.51 22.23
CA ASN A 231 -26.25 -17.37 21.88
C ASN A 231 -26.76 -16.71 23.17
N MET A 232 -26.52 -15.41 23.38
CA MET A 232 -27.30 -14.54 24.27
C MET A 232 -26.93 -13.06 24.03
N ASN A 233 -27.92 -12.32 23.52
CA ASN A 233 -28.29 -10.94 23.90
C ASN A 233 -27.23 -9.82 23.96
N ASN A 234 -27.39 -8.88 23.01
CA ASN A 234 -27.76 -7.50 23.27
C ASN A 234 -27.36 -6.94 24.66
N SER A 235 -26.14 -6.41 24.79
CA SER A 235 -25.84 -5.39 25.80
C SER A 235 -24.55 -4.64 25.46
N ASN A 236 -24.63 -3.33 25.69
CA ASN A 236 -23.56 -2.33 25.71
C ASN A 236 -22.14 -2.89 25.90
N PHE A 237 -21.22 -2.52 24.99
CA PHE A 237 -19.78 -2.68 25.21
C PHE A 237 -19.36 -1.93 26.49
N LYS A 238 -19.35 -2.64 27.62
CA LYS A 238 -18.61 -2.25 28.83
C LYS A 238 -17.22 -2.83 28.70
N TYR A 239 -16.23 -1.94 28.58
CA TYR A 239 -14.83 -2.30 28.78
C TYR A 239 -14.68 -2.92 30.17
N LEU A 240 -14.22 -4.17 30.26
CA LEU A 240 -13.79 -4.76 31.52
C LEU A 240 -12.38 -4.25 31.84
N SER A 241 -12.19 -3.77 33.07
CA SER A 241 -10.89 -3.30 33.57
C SER A 241 -9.79 -4.38 33.56
N SER A 242 -10.13 -5.65 33.30
CA SER A 242 -9.19 -6.76 33.19
C SER A 242 -8.43 -6.83 31.86
N ASP A 243 -8.86 -6.09 30.83
CA ASP A 243 -8.22 -6.10 29.50
C ASP A 243 -7.03 -5.12 29.41
N PHE A 244 -6.74 -4.39 30.49
CA PHE A 244 -5.62 -3.47 30.60
C PHE A 244 -4.59 -4.01 31.60
N PRO A 245 -3.28 -3.91 31.31
CA PRO A 245 -2.25 -4.27 32.29
C PRO A 245 -2.41 -3.41 33.56
N PRO A 246 -2.27 -4.00 34.77
CA PRO A 246 -2.47 -3.28 36.02
C PRO A 246 -1.49 -2.11 36.11
N MET A 247 -1.99 -0.95 36.51
CA MET A 247 -1.16 0.24 36.70
C MET A 247 -0.13 -0.01 37.81
N PRO A 248 1.11 0.48 37.68
CA PRO A 248 2.07 0.45 38.76
C PRO A 248 1.54 1.27 39.94
N MET A 249 1.33 0.61 41.09
CA MET A 249 0.97 1.28 42.33
C MET A 249 2.14 2.15 42.83
N PRO A 250 1.88 3.35 43.37
CA PRO A 250 2.89 4.07 44.13
C PRO A 250 3.24 3.30 45.39
N GLN A 251 4.50 2.90 45.52
CA GLN A 251 5.04 2.31 46.74
C GLN A 251 5.08 3.39 47.84
N PHE A 252 4.13 3.35 48.77
CA PHE A 252 4.31 4.00 50.06
C PHE A 252 5.10 3.05 50.97
N LEU A 253 6.38 3.39 51.19
CA LEU A 253 7.20 2.75 52.22
C LEU A 253 6.86 3.36 53.59
N PRO A 254 6.50 2.55 54.61
CA PRO A 254 6.49 3.01 56.00
C PRO A 254 7.94 3.22 56.45
N THR A 255 8.25 4.44 56.87
CA THR A 255 9.54 4.82 57.43
C THR A 255 9.66 4.30 58.86
N ASN A 256 10.58 3.36 59.10
CA ASN A 256 11.07 3.02 60.43
C ASN A 256 12.58 3.37 60.48
N PRO A 257 13.07 4.22 61.40
CA PRO A 257 14.31 4.98 61.19
C PRO A 257 15.60 4.27 61.64
N ASN A 258 15.70 2.94 61.57
CA ASN A 258 16.87 2.21 62.09
C ASN A 258 17.43 1.11 61.18
N ASN A 259 17.61 1.35 59.87
CA ASN A 259 18.50 0.48 59.06
C ASN A 259 18.96 1.11 57.73
N THR A 260 19.65 2.25 57.80
CA THR A 260 20.21 2.96 56.63
C THR A 260 21.34 2.22 55.92
N MET A 261 21.97 1.22 56.57
CA MET A 261 22.99 0.37 55.94
C MET A 261 22.37 -0.77 55.12
N LEU A 262 21.33 -1.44 55.64
CA LEU A 262 20.66 -2.52 54.89
C LEU A 262 19.98 -1.99 53.63
N THR A 263 19.32 -0.84 53.69
CA THR A 263 18.66 -0.24 52.51
C THR A 263 19.64 0.18 51.42
N LYS A 264 20.85 0.63 51.79
CA LYS A 264 21.93 0.92 50.83
C LYS A 264 22.52 -0.33 50.20
N LEU A 265 22.58 -1.43 50.96
CA LEU A 265 23.11 -2.70 50.48
C LEU A 265 22.13 -3.39 49.52
N ASP A 266 20.83 -3.33 49.82
CA ASP A 266 19.76 -3.78 48.91
C ASP A 266 19.70 -2.94 47.64
N ASP A 267 19.87 -1.61 47.73
CA ASP A 267 19.95 -0.73 46.55
C ASP A 267 21.20 -1.02 45.69
N LEU A 268 22.33 -1.36 46.32
CA LEU A 268 23.54 -1.77 45.61
C LEU A 268 23.36 -3.12 44.89
N LEU A 269 22.75 -4.10 45.57
CA LEU A 269 22.44 -5.41 44.98
C LEU A 269 21.44 -5.29 43.82
N GLY A 270 20.44 -4.41 43.97
CA GLY A 270 19.50 -4.07 42.90
C GLY A 270 20.21 -3.50 41.67
N LYS A 271 21.12 -2.54 41.86
CA LYS A 271 21.92 -1.95 40.78
C LYS A 271 22.86 -2.94 40.11
N ILE A 272 23.52 -3.81 40.87
CA ILE A 272 24.38 -4.87 40.32
C ILE A 272 23.56 -5.84 39.47
N THR A 273 22.37 -6.20 39.93
CA THR A 273 21.45 -7.09 39.20
C THR A 273 20.97 -6.42 37.90
N GLU A 274 20.66 -5.12 37.93
CA GLU A 274 20.29 -4.34 36.75
C GLU A 274 21.43 -4.26 35.74
N VAL A 275 22.67 -4.03 36.19
CA VAL A 275 23.87 -4.03 35.34
C VAL A 275 24.11 -5.41 34.70
N ASN A 276 23.96 -6.50 35.46
CA ASN A 276 24.07 -7.86 34.90
C ASN A 276 23.00 -8.15 33.86
N ASN A 277 21.75 -7.73 34.10
CA ASN A 277 20.68 -7.87 33.12
C ASN A 277 20.96 -7.03 31.85
N HIS A 278 21.55 -5.84 32.00
CA HIS A 278 21.98 -5.03 30.87
C HIS A 278 23.12 -5.67 30.07
N LEU A 279 24.10 -6.26 30.74
CA LEU A 279 25.21 -6.98 30.12
C LEU A 279 24.71 -8.22 29.36
N SER A 280 23.83 -9.02 29.95
CA SER A 280 23.22 -10.17 29.28
C SER A 280 22.39 -9.76 28.06
N ASN A 281 21.64 -8.66 28.16
CA ASN A 281 20.91 -8.11 27.00
C ASN A 281 21.83 -7.58 25.90
N LEU A 282 23.00 -7.02 26.25
CA LEU A 282 24.00 -6.56 25.28
C LEU A 282 24.65 -7.75 24.58
N GLU A 283 24.98 -8.81 25.31
CA GLU A 283 25.52 -10.05 24.77
C GLU A 283 24.54 -10.71 23.79
N LEU A 284 23.25 -10.79 24.15
CA LEU A 284 22.21 -11.29 23.23
C LEU A 284 22.08 -10.45 21.96
N LYS A 285 22.21 -9.12 22.06
CA LYS A 285 22.18 -8.23 20.89
C LYS A 285 23.43 -8.41 20.03
N TYR A 286 24.60 -8.58 20.64
CA TYR A 286 25.85 -8.83 19.94
C TYR A 286 25.79 -10.15 19.16
N ASN A 287 25.32 -11.22 19.79
CA ASN A 287 25.16 -12.53 19.13
C ASN A 287 24.19 -12.47 17.95
N ARG A 288 23.06 -11.76 18.08
CA ARG A 288 22.13 -11.53 16.95
C ARG A 288 22.77 -10.73 15.82
N PHE A 289 23.62 -9.77 16.15
CA PHE A 289 24.33 -8.98 15.16
C PHE A 289 25.37 -9.82 14.40
N GLU A 290 26.16 -10.64 15.10
CA GLU A 290 27.09 -11.60 14.48
C GLU A 290 26.38 -12.59 13.56
N GLN A 291 25.24 -13.14 14.01
CA GLN A 291 24.41 -14.01 13.18
C GLN A 291 23.94 -13.28 11.91
N PHE A 292 23.43 -12.06 12.05
CA PHE A 292 23.02 -11.23 10.92
C PHE A 292 24.17 -10.93 9.95
N MET A 293 25.37 -10.64 10.46
CA MET A 293 26.54 -10.39 9.61
C MET A 293 26.95 -11.63 8.83
N THR A 294 26.83 -12.81 9.44
CA THR A 294 27.11 -14.10 8.79
C THR A 294 26.08 -14.40 7.71
N GLU A 295 24.79 -14.32 8.03
CA GLU A 295 23.69 -14.53 7.07
C GLU A 295 23.77 -13.55 5.90
N LYS A 296 24.11 -12.29 6.18
CA LYS A 296 24.30 -11.27 5.12
C LYS A 296 25.46 -11.61 4.21
N LYS A 297 26.59 -12.06 4.75
CA LYS A 297 27.76 -12.46 3.97
C LYS A 297 27.47 -13.65 3.07
N GLU A 298 26.74 -14.64 3.57
CA GLU A 298 26.29 -15.79 2.77
C GLU A 298 25.33 -15.38 1.65
N ASN A 299 24.39 -14.49 1.95
CA ASN A 299 23.45 -13.97 0.95
C ASN A 299 24.18 -13.15 -0.13
N ASP A 300 25.13 -12.30 0.25
CA ASP A 300 25.95 -11.53 -0.68
C ASP A 300 26.78 -12.44 -1.61
N LEU A 301 27.27 -13.59 -1.10
CA LEU A 301 27.95 -14.61 -1.92
C LEU A 301 26.99 -15.27 -2.90
N LEU A 302 25.80 -15.67 -2.45
CA LEU A 302 24.78 -16.28 -3.31
C LEU A 302 24.32 -15.33 -4.43
N VAL A 303 24.11 -14.05 -4.10
CA VAL A 303 23.76 -13.02 -5.09
C VAL A 303 24.88 -12.86 -6.12
N LYS A 304 26.14 -12.86 -5.68
CA LYS A 304 27.29 -12.77 -6.58
C LYS A 304 27.39 -13.97 -7.54
N GLU A 305 27.13 -15.17 -7.04
CA GLU A 305 27.11 -16.39 -7.87
C GLU A 305 25.99 -16.35 -8.91
N ASN A 306 24.77 -15.95 -8.51
CA ASN A 306 23.65 -15.78 -9.43
C ASN A 306 23.92 -14.72 -10.51
N LEU A 307 24.57 -13.60 -10.15
CA LEU A 307 24.96 -12.57 -11.12
C LEU A 307 25.98 -13.08 -12.13
N ASN A 308 26.95 -13.91 -11.70
CA ASN A 308 27.91 -14.53 -12.61
C ASN A 308 27.21 -15.47 -13.60
N LEU A 309 26.30 -16.33 -13.11
CA LEU A 309 25.52 -17.24 -13.98
C LEU A 309 24.69 -16.48 -15.01
N LEU A 310 24.01 -15.40 -14.60
CA LEU A 310 23.26 -14.55 -15.53
C LEU A 310 24.17 -13.88 -16.57
N SER A 311 25.37 -13.46 -16.17
CA SER A 311 26.35 -12.89 -17.08
C SER A 311 26.81 -13.91 -18.12
N GLU A 312 27.04 -15.16 -17.74
CA GLU A 312 27.44 -16.23 -18.67
C GLU A 312 26.31 -16.54 -19.67
N GLN A 313 25.07 -16.68 -19.18
CA GLN A 313 23.91 -16.89 -20.04
C GLN A 313 23.69 -15.72 -21.02
N SER A 314 23.90 -14.48 -20.59
CA SER A 314 23.79 -13.32 -21.46
C SER A 314 24.79 -13.37 -22.62
N VAL A 315 26.01 -13.85 -22.38
CA VAL A 315 27.02 -13.99 -23.44
C VAL A 315 26.64 -15.09 -24.42
N GLU A 316 26.05 -16.18 -23.95
CA GLU A 316 25.56 -17.27 -24.79
C GLU A 316 24.42 -16.81 -25.69
N PHE A 317 23.40 -16.14 -25.13
CA PHE A 317 22.31 -15.57 -25.93
C PHE A 317 22.79 -14.55 -26.97
N GLN A 318 23.83 -13.77 -26.66
CA GLN A 318 24.40 -12.83 -27.62
C GLN A 318 25.03 -13.56 -28.81
N LYS A 319 25.68 -14.71 -28.59
CA LYS A 319 26.23 -15.55 -29.68
C LYS A 319 25.10 -16.11 -30.54
N ASP A 320 24.02 -16.59 -29.92
CA ASP A 320 22.86 -17.12 -30.64
C ASP A 320 22.17 -16.06 -31.48
N LEU A 321 22.02 -14.83 -30.95
CA LEU A 321 21.48 -13.71 -31.70
C LEU A 321 22.31 -13.37 -32.94
N VAL A 322 23.64 -13.34 -32.82
CA VAL A 322 24.53 -13.10 -33.96
C VAL A 322 24.41 -14.23 -34.98
N HIS A 323 24.39 -15.48 -34.53
CA HIS A 323 24.22 -16.64 -35.41
C HIS A 323 22.88 -16.61 -36.16
N HIS A 324 21.77 -16.33 -35.47
CA HIS A 324 20.46 -16.22 -36.11
C HIS A 324 20.37 -15.03 -37.06
N SER A 325 20.98 -13.90 -36.71
CA SER A 325 21.04 -12.73 -37.61
C SER A 325 21.75 -13.08 -38.94
N LEU A 326 22.87 -13.81 -38.88
CA LEU A 326 23.59 -14.26 -40.07
C LEU A 326 22.77 -15.25 -40.91
N LEU A 327 22.02 -16.15 -40.26
CA LEU A 327 21.13 -17.08 -40.96
C LEU A 327 19.99 -16.35 -41.68
N ILE A 328 19.37 -15.35 -41.03
CA ILE A 328 18.33 -14.53 -41.62
C ILE A 328 18.88 -13.77 -42.83
N GLU A 329 20.02 -13.11 -42.69
CA GLU A 329 20.66 -12.39 -43.78
C GLU A 329 21.01 -13.32 -44.96
N ARG A 330 21.47 -14.54 -44.69
CA ARG A 330 21.73 -15.54 -45.72
C ARG A 330 20.44 -15.96 -46.44
N HIS A 331 19.36 -16.19 -45.70
CA HIS A 331 18.07 -16.54 -46.28
C HIS A 331 17.52 -15.38 -47.12
N GLU A 332 17.53 -14.15 -46.61
CA GLU A 332 17.11 -12.97 -47.37
C GLU A 332 17.91 -12.82 -48.66
N ASN A 333 19.24 -12.99 -48.59
CA ASN A 333 20.08 -12.98 -49.79
C ASN A 333 19.70 -14.07 -50.79
N LEU A 334 19.42 -15.29 -50.32
CA LEU A 334 19.02 -16.40 -51.18
C LEU A 334 17.65 -16.13 -51.83
N PHE A 335 16.70 -15.62 -51.06
CA PHE A 335 15.38 -15.25 -51.58
C PHE A 335 15.47 -14.13 -52.63
N MET A 336 16.23 -13.07 -52.34
CA MET A 336 16.33 -11.90 -53.22
C MET A 336 17.17 -12.15 -54.48
N LYS A 337 18.24 -12.94 -54.38
CA LYS A 337 19.17 -13.15 -55.51
C LYS A 337 18.84 -14.37 -56.36
N LEU A 338 18.17 -15.37 -55.81
CA LEU A 338 17.92 -16.63 -56.49
C LEU A 338 16.43 -16.88 -56.70
N ILE A 339 15.66 -16.94 -55.60
CA ILE A 339 14.27 -17.42 -55.66
C ILE A 339 13.36 -16.41 -56.38
N ILE A 340 13.44 -15.12 -56.04
CA ILE A 340 12.60 -14.08 -56.64
C ILE A 340 12.88 -13.96 -58.15
N PRO A 341 14.14 -13.82 -58.62
CA PRO A 341 14.43 -13.79 -60.06
C PRO A 341 13.97 -15.06 -60.79
N MET A 342 14.16 -16.24 -60.20
CA MET A 342 13.71 -17.50 -60.80
C MET A 342 12.19 -17.54 -60.98
N PHE A 343 11.42 -17.03 -60.01
CA PHE A 343 9.97 -16.90 -60.16
C PHE A 343 9.57 -15.84 -61.18
N GLU A 344 10.28 -14.70 -61.25
CA GLU A 344 10.06 -13.68 -62.29
C GLU A 344 10.24 -14.28 -63.70
N ASP A 345 11.31 -15.06 -63.91
CA ASP A 345 11.59 -15.73 -65.18
C ASP A 345 10.55 -16.81 -65.52
N LEU A 346 10.17 -17.63 -64.53
CA LEU A 346 9.17 -18.69 -64.71
C LEU A 346 7.79 -18.10 -65.08
N PHE A 347 7.36 -17.05 -64.39
CA PHE A 347 6.11 -16.37 -64.71
C PHE A 347 6.16 -15.69 -66.07
N GLY A 348 7.31 -15.10 -66.44
CA GLY A 348 7.54 -14.58 -67.80
C GLY A 348 7.42 -15.66 -68.87
N LEU A 349 8.00 -16.84 -68.64
CA LEU A 349 7.93 -17.98 -69.55
C LEU A 349 6.49 -18.47 -69.72
N ILE A 350 5.77 -18.69 -68.61
CA ILE A 350 4.37 -19.15 -68.63
C ILE A 350 3.48 -18.10 -69.33
N ALA A 351 3.70 -16.81 -69.07
CA ALA A 351 2.96 -15.73 -69.72
C ALA A 351 3.22 -15.69 -71.25
N SER A 352 4.44 -15.98 -71.69
CA SER A 352 4.78 -16.05 -73.13
C SER A 352 4.14 -17.25 -73.83
N GLN A 353 3.95 -18.37 -73.12
CA GLN A 353 3.27 -19.55 -73.65
C GLN A 353 1.74 -19.43 -73.64
N ASN A 354 1.19 -18.46 -72.89
CA ASN A 354 -0.24 -18.17 -72.83
C ASN A 354 -0.74 -17.30 -74.02
N GLN A 355 -0.16 -17.52 -75.21
CA GLN A 355 -0.52 -16.83 -76.44
C GLN A 355 -0.60 -17.84 -77.60
N ASP A 356 -1.57 -17.67 -78.49
CA ASP A 356 -1.65 -18.46 -79.72
C ASP A 356 -0.60 -17.99 -80.76
N LYS A 357 -0.45 -18.74 -81.87
CA LYS A 357 0.48 -18.38 -82.96
C LYS A 357 0.19 -17.03 -83.64
N LYS A 358 -0.93 -16.40 -83.33
CA LYS A 358 -1.38 -15.08 -83.84
C LYS A 358 -1.30 -13.98 -82.76
N GLY A 359 -0.82 -14.29 -81.55
CA GLY A 359 -0.68 -13.36 -80.43
C GLY A 359 -1.94 -13.17 -79.57
N ASN A 360 -2.99 -13.98 -79.77
CA ASN A 360 -4.20 -13.92 -78.95
C ASN A 360 -3.98 -14.65 -77.61
N ILE A 361 -4.44 -14.05 -76.51
CA ILE A 361 -4.32 -14.63 -75.17
C ILE A 361 -5.21 -15.87 -75.07
N LEU A 362 -4.64 -17.00 -74.65
CA LEU A 362 -5.37 -18.28 -74.52
C LEU A 362 -6.25 -18.31 -73.27
N ASP A 363 -5.73 -17.84 -72.13
CA ASP A 363 -6.45 -17.72 -70.86
C ASP A 363 -6.25 -16.31 -70.24
N PRO A 364 -7.26 -15.43 -70.31
CA PRO A 364 -7.21 -14.08 -69.75
C PRO A 364 -7.08 -14.06 -68.22
N ASP A 365 -7.69 -15.02 -67.51
CA ASP A 365 -7.69 -15.08 -66.04
C ASP A 365 -6.31 -15.52 -65.52
N LEU A 366 -5.68 -16.48 -66.20
CA LEU A 366 -4.32 -16.90 -65.89
C LEU A 366 -3.32 -15.74 -66.07
N LYS A 367 -3.45 -14.96 -67.13
CA LYS A 367 -2.60 -13.78 -67.35
C LYS A 367 -2.74 -12.75 -66.23
N LEU A 368 -3.98 -12.45 -65.84
CA LEU A 368 -4.27 -11.50 -64.77
C LEU A 368 -3.73 -11.95 -63.41
N LYS A 369 -3.79 -13.26 -63.11
CA LYS A 369 -3.20 -13.86 -61.90
C LYS A 369 -1.67 -13.76 -61.90
N LEU A 370 -1.01 -14.08 -63.02
CA LEU A 370 0.45 -13.98 -63.14
C LEU A 370 0.95 -12.54 -63.01
N GLU A 371 0.25 -11.57 -63.59
CA GLU A 371 0.58 -10.14 -63.43
C GLU A 371 0.43 -9.68 -61.97
N ARG A 372 -0.61 -10.14 -61.26
CA ARG A 372 -0.76 -9.86 -59.81
C ARG A 372 0.39 -10.44 -58.99
N TYR A 373 0.80 -11.68 -59.26
CA TYR A 373 1.94 -12.30 -58.56
C TYR A 373 3.27 -11.59 -58.85
N LEU A 374 3.51 -11.15 -60.08
CA LEU A 374 4.69 -10.36 -60.44
C LEU A 374 4.71 -9.01 -59.71
N ILE A 375 3.57 -8.33 -59.57
CA ILE A 375 3.47 -7.07 -58.81
C ILE A 375 3.73 -7.31 -57.32
N GLN A 376 3.24 -8.41 -56.75
CA GLN A 376 3.52 -8.78 -55.36
C GLN A 376 5.00 -9.06 -55.13
N MET A 377 5.66 -9.78 -56.05
CA MET A 377 7.10 -10.07 -55.96
C MET A 377 7.96 -8.80 -56.09
N LYS A 378 7.59 -7.86 -56.97
CA LYS A 378 8.26 -6.55 -57.04
C LYS A 378 8.13 -5.74 -55.75
N LYS A 379 6.97 -5.78 -55.10
CA LYS A 379 6.78 -5.13 -53.78
C LYS A 379 7.65 -5.75 -52.69
N ILE A 380 7.82 -7.08 -52.71
CA ILE A 380 8.72 -7.82 -51.81
C ILE A 380 10.18 -7.39 -52.06
N LYS A 381 10.58 -7.31 -53.34
CA LYS A 381 11.93 -6.86 -53.74
C LYS A 381 12.25 -5.43 -53.31
N GLU A 382 11.25 -4.54 -53.26
CA GLU A 382 11.37 -3.16 -52.81
C GLU A 382 11.29 -2.99 -51.28
N GLY A 383 11.17 -4.07 -50.50
CA GLY A 383 11.05 -4.02 -49.04
C GLY A 383 9.73 -3.43 -48.53
N LYS A 384 8.74 -3.25 -49.41
CA LYS A 384 7.42 -2.70 -49.07
C LYS A 384 6.50 -3.84 -48.65
N TYR A 385 6.69 -4.34 -47.44
CA TYR A 385 5.76 -5.27 -46.80
C TYR A 385 4.51 -4.50 -46.34
N SER A 386 3.45 -4.50 -47.14
CA SER A 386 2.11 -4.22 -46.62
C SER A 386 1.48 -5.55 -46.23
N ILE A 387 1.53 -5.84 -44.93
CA ILE A 387 0.63 -6.83 -44.32
C ILE A 387 -0.70 -6.11 -44.15
N ASN A 388 -1.67 -6.45 -45.00
CA ASN A 388 -3.09 -6.19 -44.74
C ASN A 388 -3.73 -7.52 -44.35
#